data_AF-A0A9E3P1T5-F1
#
_entry.id   AF-A0A9E3P1T5-F1
#
_cell.length_a   1.000
_cell.length_b   1.000
_cell.length_c   1.000
_cell.angle_alpha   90.00
_cell.angle_beta   90.00
_cell.angle_gamma   90.00
#
_symmetry.space_group_name_H-M   'P 1'
#
loop_
_entity.id
_entity.type
_entity.pdbx_description
1 polymer ?
#
loop_
_entity_poly.entity_id
_entity_poly.type
_entity_poly.pdbx_seq_one_letter_code
_entity_poly.pdbx_strand_id
1 'polypeptide(L)'
;MNFSNLQHCMEIRGAQIVEAAGSSESMTSLLARFTQIAAPGRGAPIILAALARLATTACDWIDGELRIEVSGDDASTKIVVSSSIGAGFREKLFPDTVLRVPFSEFSRGIARAPKVIAPLTVKESGKRIVLTASAEVRKTSLPPPMVQIDPSSFMEVPKLAVPKTPPDTVGLPPAPVARPAARRTSSDAPVLKRRVRDDD
;
A
#
# COMPACT_ATOMS: atom_id res chain seq x y z
N MET A 1 -9.52 -14.17 -19.07
CA MET A 1 -8.93 -12.83 -19.33
C MET A 1 -7.52 -12.78 -18.74
N ASN A 2 -6.62 -11.96 -19.29
CA ASN A 2 -5.21 -11.94 -18.86
C ASN A 2 -4.74 -10.52 -18.50
N PHE A 3 -4.32 -10.32 -17.25
CA PHE A 3 -3.74 -9.06 -16.75
C PHE A 3 -2.20 -9.01 -16.86
N SER A 4 -1.59 -9.88 -17.69
CA SER A 4 -0.13 -10.00 -17.85
C SER A 4 0.56 -8.71 -18.27
N ASN A 5 -0.15 -7.77 -18.91
CA ASN A 5 0.40 -6.49 -19.34
C ASN A 5 0.68 -5.53 -18.18
N LEU A 6 0.10 -5.76 -16.98
CA LEU A 6 0.39 -4.96 -15.79
C LEU A 6 1.78 -5.31 -15.26
N GLN A 7 2.74 -4.40 -15.36
CA GLN A 7 4.07 -4.56 -14.79
C GLN A 7 4.11 -4.08 -13.34
N HIS A 8 3.30 -3.08 -12.99
CA HIS A 8 3.25 -2.47 -11.65
C HIS A 8 1.81 -2.36 -11.15
N CYS A 9 1.60 -2.50 -9.83
CA CYS A 9 0.24 -2.38 -9.25
C CYS A 9 -0.41 -1.05 -9.61
N MET A 10 0.34 0.05 -9.63
CA MET A 10 -0.17 1.40 -9.95
C MET A 10 -0.60 1.60 -11.40
N GLU A 11 -0.27 0.67 -12.31
CA GLU A 11 -0.70 0.76 -13.70
C GLU A 11 -2.17 0.37 -13.88
N ILE A 12 -2.79 -0.23 -12.86
CA ILE A 12 -4.20 -0.60 -12.93
C ILE A 12 -5.06 0.64 -13.19
N ARG A 13 -5.88 0.60 -14.23
CA ARG A 13 -6.79 1.69 -14.62
C ARG A 13 -8.24 1.33 -14.34
N GLY A 14 -9.11 2.34 -14.39
CA GLY A 14 -10.55 2.18 -14.18
C GLY A 14 -11.18 1.11 -15.05
N ALA A 15 -10.81 1.02 -16.34
CA ALA A 15 -11.31 0.00 -17.26
C ALA A 15 -11.00 -1.43 -16.77
N GLN A 16 -9.76 -1.69 -16.35
CA GLN A 16 -9.35 -3.01 -15.83
C GLN A 16 -10.02 -3.33 -14.49
N ILE A 17 -10.29 -2.32 -13.67
CA ILE A 17 -11.05 -2.47 -12.43
C ILE A 17 -12.51 -2.88 -12.73
N VAL A 18 -13.16 -2.20 -13.69
CA VAL A 18 -14.54 -2.54 -14.11
C VAL A 18 -14.60 -3.95 -14.66
N GLU A 19 -13.65 -4.29 -15.52
CA GLU A 19 -13.58 -5.60 -16.17
C GLU A 19 -13.32 -6.72 -15.15
N ALA A 20 -12.38 -6.54 -14.22
CA ALA A 20 -12.10 -7.51 -13.18
C ALA A 20 -13.33 -7.78 -12.30
N ALA A 21 -14.13 -6.76 -11.99
CA ALA A 21 -15.36 -6.90 -11.22
C ALA A 21 -16.48 -7.62 -12.02
N GLY A 22 -16.43 -7.60 -13.35
CA GLY A 22 -17.47 -8.18 -14.20
C GLY A 22 -17.62 -9.70 -14.09
N SER A 23 -16.60 -10.43 -13.64
CA SER A 23 -16.71 -11.88 -13.40
C SER A 23 -15.73 -12.40 -12.33
N SER A 24 -16.10 -13.53 -11.71
CA SER A 24 -15.24 -14.21 -10.73
C SER A 24 -13.88 -14.60 -11.32
N GLU A 25 -13.88 -15.08 -12.56
CA GLU A 25 -12.67 -15.50 -13.29
C GLU A 25 -11.71 -14.33 -13.55
N SER A 26 -12.26 -13.15 -13.90
CA SER A 26 -11.48 -11.95 -14.15
C SER A 26 -10.88 -11.40 -12.86
N MET A 27 -11.67 -11.33 -11.77
CA MET A 27 -11.14 -10.92 -10.47
C MET A 27 -10.05 -11.87 -9.97
N THR A 28 -10.25 -13.18 -10.11
CA THR A 28 -9.24 -14.20 -9.75
C THR A 28 -7.94 -13.99 -10.53
N SER A 29 -8.05 -13.73 -11.84
CA SER A 29 -6.89 -13.45 -12.69
C SER A 29 -6.15 -12.17 -12.30
N LEU A 30 -6.88 -11.12 -11.89
CA LEU A 30 -6.30 -9.87 -11.39
C LEU A 30 -5.55 -10.10 -10.07
N LEU A 31 -6.16 -10.80 -9.12
CA LEU A 31 -5.56 -11.12 -7.83
C LEU A 31 -4.29 -11.96 -8.01
N ALA A 32 -4.33 -12.97 -8.88
CA ALA A 32 -3.17 -13.79 -9.23
C ALA A 32 -2.05 -12.97 -9.89
N ARG A 33 -2.38 -11.96 -10.70
CA ARG A 33 -1.35 -11.05 -11.22
C ARG A 33 -0.74 -10.20 -10.12
N PHE A 34 -1.55 -9.71 -9.18
CA PHE A 34 -1.07 -8.90 -8.07
C PHE A 34 -0.08 -9.64 -7.17
N THR A 35 -0.25 -10.95 -6.94
CA THR A 35 0.74 -11.74 -6.17
C THR A 35 2.12 -11.80 -6.84
N GLN A 36 2.18 -11.64 -8.17
CA GLN A 36 3.42 -11.66 -8.93
C GLN A 36 4.13 -10.30 -8.95
N ILE A 37 3.37 -9.21 -9.03
CA ILE A 37 3.94 -7.86 -9.24
C ILE A 37 3.99 -6.99 -7.98
N ALA A 38 3.27 -7.36 -6.92
CA ALA A 38 3.24 -6.61 -5.69
C ALA A 38 4.59 -6.66 -4.97
N ALA A 39 5.10 -5.47 -4.65
CA ALA A 39 6.30 -5.28 -3.86
C ALA A 39 6.16 -4.01 -3.00
N PRO A 40 6.94 -3.87 -1.92
CA PRO A 40 6.82 -2.73 -1.02
C PRO A 40 7.01 -1.40 -1.75
N GLY A 41 6.19 -0.41 -1.44
CA GLY A 41 6.23 0.92 -2.04
C GLY A 41 5.73 1.00 -3.50
N ARG A 42 5.21 -0.11 -4.06
CA ARG A 42 4.76 -0.17 -5.47
C ARG A 42 3.25 -0.03 -5.65
N GLY A 43 2.57 0.45 -4.61
CA GLY A 43 1.16 0.84 -4.68
C GLY A 43 0.19 -0.34 -4.64
N ALA A 44 0.55 -1.46 -4.02
CA ALA A 44 -0.34 -2.62 -3.87
C ALA A 44 -1.73 -2.32 -3.28
N PRO A 45 -1.92 -1.35 -2.35
CA PRO A 45 -3.25 -1.00 -1.83
C PRO A 45 -4.28 -0.58 -2.88
N ILE A 46 -3.87 -0.23 -4.11
CA ILE A 46 -4.80 0.09 -5.20
C ILE A 46 -5.73 -1.08 -5.56
N ILE A 47 -5.36 -2.33 -5.24
CA ILE A 47 -6.24 -3.49 -5.43
C ILE A 47 -7.55 -3.35 -4.65
N LEU A 48 -7.55 -2.59 -3.54
CA LEU A 48 -8.75 -2.32 -2.77
C LEU A 48 -9.80 -1.56 -3.59
N ALA A 49 -9.41 -0.78 -4.60
CA ALA A 49 -10.35 -0.14 -5.52
C ALA A 49 -11.11 -1.17 -6.37
N ALA A 50 -10.41 -2.21 -6.83
CA ALA A 50 -11.02 -3.30 -7.57
C ALA A 50 -11.97 -4.12 -6.67
N LEU A 51 -11.54 -4.42 -5.45
CA LEU A 51 -12.35 -5.14 -4.47
C LEU A 51 -13.56 -4.33 -3.98
N ALA A 52 -13.43 -3.01 -3.84
CA ALA A 52 -14.56 -2.13 -3.51
C ALA A 52 -15.63 -2.12 -4.59
N ARG A 53 -15.25 -2.34 -5.85
CA ARG A 53 -16.22 -2.43 -6.95
C ARG A 53 -17.10 -3.68 -6.86
N LEU A 54 -16.64 -4.74 -6.19
CA LEU A 54 -17.47 -5.90 -5.86
C LEU A 54 -18.64 -5.52 -4.92
N ALA A 55 -18.50 -4.43 -4.19
CA ALA A 55 -19.54 -3.91 -3.30
C ALA A 55 -20.57 -3.02 -4.01
N THR A 56 -20.62 -3.02 -5.34
CA THR A 56 -21.51 -2.16 -6.13
C THR A 56 -22.44 -2.99 -7.01
N THR A 57 -23.40 -2.32 -7.64
CA THR A 57 -24.30 -2.92 -8.63
C THR A 57 -23.60 -3.53 -9.84
N ALA A 58 -22.30 -3.28 -10.03
CA ALA A 58 -21.50 -3.91 -11.08
C ALA A 58 -21.22 -5.41 -10.85
N CYS A 59 -21.49 -5.93 -9.65
CA CYS A 59 -21.37 -7.35 -9.33
C CYS A 59 -22.71 -7.86 -8.80
N ASP A 60 -23.59 -8.30 -9.69
CA ASP A 60 -24.83 -8.99 -9.36
C ASP A 60 -24.61 -10.48 -9.03
N TRP A 61 -23.53 -11.07 -9.54
CA TRP A 61 -23.18 -12.48 -9.39
C TRP A 61 -22.72 -12.92 -7.99
N ILE A 62 -22.49 -11.99 -7.04
CA ILE A 62 -22.16 -12.33 -5.65
C ILE A 62 -23.40 -12.18 -4.78
N ASP A 63 -23.85 -13.27 -4.18
CA ASP A 63 -24.95 -13.27 -3.22
C ASP A 63 -24.51 -12.83 -1.82
N GLY A 64 -25.41 -12.18 -1.10
CA GLY A 64 -25.23 -11.82 0.31
C GLY A 64 -24.28 -10.66 0.60
N GLU A 65 -23.85 -10.58 1.85
CA GLU A 65 -22.96 -9.54 2.34
C GLU A 65 -21.52 -9.78 1.89
N LEU A 66 -20.88 -8.76 1.31
CA LEU A 66 -19.47 -8.85 0.95
C LEU A 66 -18.61 -8.56 2.17
N ARG A 67 -17.57 -9.38 2.34
CA ARG A 67 -16.55 -9.19 3.36
C ARG A 67 -15.16 -9.43 2.82
N ILE A 68 -14.30 -8.43 2.95
CA ILE A 68 -12.88 -8.48 2.60
C ILE A 68 -12.10 -8.36 3.90
N GLU A 69 -11.27 -9.34 4.20
CA GLU A 69 -10.36 -9.33 5.34
C GLU A 69 -8.94 -9.13 4.83
N VAL A 70 -8.28 -8.10 5.35
CA VAL A 70 -6.88 -7.80 5.11
C VAL A 70 -6.15 -8.01 6.43
N SER A 71 -5.20 -8.93 6.49
CA SER A 71 -4.38 -9.17 7.68
C SER A 71 -2.93 -9.35 7.27
N GLY A 72 -1.99 -9.08 8.15
CA GLY A 72 -0.59 -9.25 7.79
C GLY A 72 0.37 -8.79 8.86
N ASP A 73 1.61 -8.60 8.46
CA ASP A 73 2.70 -8.14 9.29
C ASP A 73 3.58 -7.15 8.51
N ASP A 74 4.82 -6.96 8.96
CA ASP A 74 5.75 -6.01 8.37
C ASP A 74 6.39 -6.53 7.07
N ALA A 75 6.15 -7.80 6.70
CA ALA A 75 6.71 -8.44 5.51
C ALA A 75 5.63 -8.79 4.47
N SER A 76 4.45 -9.21 4.90
CA SER A 76 3.41 -9.73 4.02
C SER A 76 2.01 -9.33 4.43
N THR A 77 1.11 -9.28 3.44
CA THR A 77 -0.31 -9.00 3.62
C THR A 77 -1.12 -10.08 2.93
N LYS A 78 -2.05 -10.68 3.66
CA LYS A 78 -3.05 -11.63 3.20
C LYS A 78 -4.39 -10.93 3.00
N ILE A 79 -5.03 -11.19 1.87
CA ILE A 79 -6.38 -10.73 1.53
C ILE A 79 -7.27 -11.95 1.35
N VAL A 80 -8.37 -11.98 2.08
CA VAL A 80 -9.42 -13.01 1.97
C VAL A 80 -10.73 -12.32 1.61
N VAL A 81 -11.39 -12.80 0.57
CA VAL A 81 -12.68 -12.25 0.12
C VAL A 81 -13.75 -13.33 0.28
N SER A 82 -14.85 -12.98 0.91
CA SER A 82 -15.93 -13.89 1.25
C SER A 82 -17.29 -13.21 1.13
N SER A 83 -18.32 -14.01 0.89
CA SER A 83 -19.72 -13.61 1.01
C SER A 83 -20.38 -14.28 2.21
N SER A 84 -21.42 -13.65 2.77
CA SER A 84 -22.30 -14.28 3.76
C SER A 84 -23.76 -14.13 3.35
N ILE A 85 -24.45 -15.27 3.21
CA ILE A 85 -25.84 -15.35 2.73
C ILE A 85 -26.83 -15.50 3.92
N GLY A 86 -26.34 -15.32 5.16
CA GLY A 86 -27.12 -15.49 6.39
C GLY A 86 -26.89 -16.83 7.09
N ALA A 87 -27.56 -17.02 8.24
CA ALA A 87 -27.46 -18.23 9.07
C ALA A 87 -26.01 -18.64 9.49
N GLY A 88 -25.09 -17.68 9.52
CA GLY A 88 -23.69 -17.92 9.87
C GLY A 88 -22.87 -18.55 8.73
N PHE A 89 -23.46 -18.82 7.57
CA PHE A 89 -22.74 -19.35 6.43
C PHE A 89 -21.87 -18.26 5.80
N ARG A 90 -20.60 -18.61 5.59
CA ARG A 90 -19.63 -17.79 4.89
C ARG A 90 -18.97 -18.61 3.80
N GLU A 91 -19.06 -18.11 2.58
CA GLU A 91 -18.42 -18.70 1.42
C GLU A 91 -17.20 -17.88 1.02
N LYS A 92 -16.12 -18.56 0.64
CA LYS A 92 -14.92 -17.88 0.13
C LYS A 92 -15.07 -17.69 -1.37
N LEU A 93 -14.95 -16.45 -1.83
CA LEU A 93 -15.16 -16.11 -3.26
C LEU A 93 -13.93 -16.38 -4.12
N PHE A 94 -12.72 -16.19 -3.56
CA PHE A 94 -11.46 -16.33 -4.29
C PHE A 94 -10.41 -17.06 -3.45
N PRO A 95 -9.36 -17.63 -4.06
CA PRO A 95 -8.18 -18.09 -3.34
C PRO A 95 -7.56 -17.00 -2.46
N ASP A 96 -6.91 -17.41 -1.38
CA ASP A 96 -6.26 -16.48 -0.46
C ASP A 96 -5.13 -15.76 -1.20
N THR A 97 -5.18 -14.43 -1.23
CA THR A 97 -4.20 -13.62 -1.96
C THR A 97 -3.15 -13.12 -0.98
N VAL A 98 -1.91 -13.62 -1.08
CA VAL A 98 -0.79 -13.20 -0.24
C VAL A 98 0.16 -12.33 -1.04
N LEU A 99 0.37 -11.11 -0.57
CA LEU A 99 1.22 -10.09 -1.20
C LEU A 99 2.47 -9.88 -0.34
N ARG A 100 3.63 -9.77 -0.98
CA ARG A 100 4.91 -9.44 -0.32
C ARG A 100 5.02 -7.93 -0.06
N VAL A 101 4.07 -7.43 0.70
CA VAL A 101 3.91 -6.00 1.03
C VAL A 101 3.54 -5.88 2.50
N PRO A 102 4.13 -4.94 3.25
CA PRO A 102 3.79 -4.71 4.65
C PRO A 102 2.32 -4.30 4.81
N PHE A 103 1.66 -4.83 5.84
CA PHE A 103 0.27 -4.52 6.20
C PHE A 103 0.04 -3.01 6.38
N SER A 104 1.05 -2.29 6.89
CA SER A 104 0.98 -0.84 7.10
C SER A 104 0.73 -0.04 5.81
N GLU A 105 1.05 -0.58 4.63
CA GLU A 105 0.68 0.07 3.36
C GLU A 105 -0.83 0.08 3.13
N PHE A 106 -1.54 -0.99 3.50
CA PHE A 106 -2.99 -1.09 3.34
C PHE A 106 -3.72 -0.17 4.31
N SER A 107 -3.35 -0.20 5.59
CA SER A 107 -3.90 0.71 6.62
C SER A 107 -3.73 2.18 6.19
N ARG A 108 -2.50 2.57 5.80
CA ARG A 108 -2.22 3.92 5.31
C ARG A 108 -2.94 4.27 4.01
N GLY A 109 -3.06 3.33 3.08
CA GLY A 109 -3.77 3.52 1.81
C GLY A 109 -5.25 3.85 2.05
N ILE A 110 -5.89 3.11 2.95
CA ILE A 110 -7.30 3.33 3.35
C ILE A 110 -7.45 4.70 4.05
N ALA A 111 -6.58 5.02 5.00
CA ALA A 111 -6.62 6.30 5.70
C ALA A 111 -6.44 7.51 4.76
N ARG A 112 -5.60 7.38 3.73
CA ARG A 112 -5.34 8.45 2.76
C ARG A 112 -6.47 8.63 1.75
N ALA A 113 -7.10 7.54 1.33
CA ALA A 113 -8.07 7.56 0.24
C ALA A 113 -9.33 6.74 0.56
N PRO A 114 -10.10 7.11 1.61
CA PRO A 114 -11.31 6.36 2.00
C PRO A 114 -12.36 6.33 0.88
N LYS A 115 -12.39 7.34 0.01
CA LYS A 115 -13.30 7.39 -1.15
C LYS A 115 -13.03 6.29 -2.18
N VAL A 116 -11.80 5.77 -2.25
CA VAL A 116 -11.41 4.71 -3.21
C VAL A 116 -12.02 3.37 -2.83
N ILE A 117 -12.30 3.17 -1.53
CA ILE A 117 -12.88 1.91 -1.03
C ILE A 117 -14.39 2.00 -0.79
N ALA A 118 -15.01 3.15 -1.04
CA ALA A 118 -16.47 3.27 -0.97
C ALA A 118 -17.12 2.30 -1.98
N PRO A 119 -18.22 1.62 -1.61
CA PRO A 119 -19.07 1.82 -0.42
C PRO A 119 -18.72 0.94 0.81
N LEU A 120 -17.51 0.38 0.91
CA LEU A 120 -17.16 -0.51 2.01
C LEU A 120 -17.03 0.23 3.35
N THR A 121 -17.59 -0.36 4.40
CA THR A 121 -17.37 0.06 5.79
C THR A 121 -16.10 -0.56 6.35
N VAL A 122 -15.24 0.24 6.96
CA VAL A 122 -13.96 -0.19 7.53
C VAL A 122 -14.09 -0.49 9.02
N LYS A 123 -13.55 -1.64 9.44
CA LYS A 123 -13.28 -1.96 10.86
C LYS A 123 -11.84 -2.42 11.00
N GLU A 124 -11.02 -1.67 11.72
CA GLU A 124 -9.60 -1.98 11.94
C GLU A 124 -9.34 -2.40 13.39
N SER A 125 -8.51 -3.42 13.58
CA SER A 125 -8.13 -3.95 14.88
C SER A 125 -6.72 -4.53 14.80
N GLY A 126 -5.73 -3.77 15.25
CA GLY A 126 -4.32 -4.18 15.23
C GLY A 126 -3.84 -4.46 13.81
N LYS A 127 -3.36 -5.68 13.56
CA LYS A 127 -2.84 -6.13 12.25
C LYS A 127 -3.93 -6.73 11.33
N ARG A 128 -5.18 -6.27 11.49
CA ARG A 128 -6.34 -6.76 10.73
C ARG A 128 -7.29 -5.61 10.40
N ILE A 129 -7.66 -5.52 9.13
CA ILE A 129 -8.71 -4.65 8.60
C ILE A 129 -9.80 -5.55 8.02
N VAL A 130 -11.05 -5.21 8.32
CA VAL A 130 -12.22 -5.86 7.76
C VAL A 130 -13.03 -4.80 7.04
N LEU A 131 -13.27 -5.03 5.76
CA LEU A 131 -14.13 -4.21 4.91
C LEU A 131 -15.42 -4.96 4.64
N THR A 132 -16.57 -4.33 4.87
CA THR A 132 -17.88 -4.97 4.68
C THR A 132 -18.84 -4.10 3.88
N ALA A 133 -19.68 -4.73 3.06
CA ALA A 133 -20.86 -4.09 2.47
C ALA A 133 -22.07 -5.04 2.57
N SER A 134 -23.19 -4.52 3.05
CA SER A 134 -24.44 -5.27 3.13
C SER A 134 -25.00 -5.52 1.72
N ALA A 135 -25.84 -6.56 1.58
CA ALA A 135 -26.50 -6.86 0.31
C ALA A 135 -27.32 -5.67 -0.23
N GLU A 136 -27.96 -4.90 0.67
CA GLU A 136 -28.71 -3.69 0.32
C GLU A 136 -27.82 -2.60 -0.25
N VAL A 137 -26.69 -2.31 0.42
CA VAL A 137 -25.71 -1.33 -0.07
C VAL A 137 -25.17 -1.73 -1.44
N ARG A 138 -24.95 -3.02 -1.68
CA ARG A 138 -24.48 -3.51 -2.99
C ARG A 138 -25.50 -3.31 -4.09
N LYS A 139 -26.79 -3.52 -3.80
CA LYS A 139 -27.90 -3.36 -4.75
C LYS A 139 -28.27 -1.90 -5.02
N THR A 140 -27.90 -0.99 -4.13
CA THR A 140 -28.26 0.44 -4.21
C THR A 140 -27.09 1.36 -4.52
N SER A 141 -25.85 0.91 -4.31
CA SER A 141 -24.66 1.70 -4.58
C SER A 141 -24.31 1.63 -6.08
N LEU A 142 -24.46 2.76 -6.74
CA LEU A 142 -23.90 2.97 -8.07
C LEU A 142 -22.37 2.97 -7.97
N PRO A 143 -21.67 2.32 -8.91
CA PRO A 143 -20.22 2.38 -8.94
C PRO A 143 -19.75 3.83 -9.02
N PRO A 144 -18.69 4.24 -8.29
CA PRO A 144 -18.18 5.60 -8.37
C PRO A 144 -17.90 5.98 -9.83
N PRO A 145 -18.33 7.17 -10.29
CA PRO A 145 -17.99 7.63 -11.63
C PRO A 145 -16.47 7.70 -11.75
N MET A 146 -15.93 7.15 -12.84
CA MET A 146 -14.49 7.18 -13.07
C MET A 146 -14.06 8.64 -13.21
N VAL A 147 -13.27 9.15 -12.27
CA VAL A 147 -12.69 10.49 -12.38
C VAL A 147 -11.65 10.45 -13.51
N GLN A 148 -12.03 10.95 -14.68
CA GLN A 148 -11.06 11.34 -15.70
C GLN A 148 -10.42 12.62 -15.22
N ILE A 149 -9.17 12.56 -14.74
CA ILE A 149 -8.39 13.77 -14.51
C ILE A 149 -8.06 14.29 -15.90
N ASP A 150 -8.75 15.34 -16.33
CA ASP A 150 -8.45 16.04 -17.57
C ASP A 150 -7.01 16.59 -17.47
N PRO A 151 -6.14 16.34 -18.46
CA PRO A 151 -4.78 16.88 -18.48
C PRO A 151 -4.73 18.42 -18.41
N SER A 152 -5.83 19.13 -18.68
CA SER A 152 -5.95 20.58 -18.45
C SER A 152 -6.10 20.99 -16.97
N SER A 153 -6.39 20.05 -16.08
CA SER A 153 -6.48 20.30 -14.62
C SER A 153 -5.12 20.28 -13.90
N PHE A 154 -4.03 20.02 -14.63
CA PHE A 154 -2.69 20.26 -14.10
C PHE A 154 -2.42 21.77 -14.11
N MET A 155 -2.48 22.41 -12.93
CA MET A 155 -1.87 23.72 -12.75
C MET A 155 -0.39 23.62 -13.11
N GLU A 156 0.05 24.36 -14.13
CA GLU A 156 1.48 24.60 -14.37
C GLU A 156 2.05 25.23 -13.10
N VAL A 157 2.80 24.43 -12.33
CA VAL A 157 3.57 24.95 -11.21
C VAL A 157 4.61 25.89 -11.83
N PRO A 158 4.58 27.22 -11.55
CA PRO A 158 5.57 28.12 -12.09
C PRO A 158 6.94 27.62 -11.68
N LYS A 159 7.79 27.37 -12.68
CA LYS A 159 9.18 26.95 -12.48
C LYS A 159 9.84 28.04 -11.64
N LEU A 160 10.04 27.78 -10.35
CA LEU A 160 10.79 28.66 -9.45
C LEU A 160 12.11 29.00 -10.14
N ALA A 161 12.29 30.29 -10.44
CA ALA A 161 13.49 30.77 -11.09
C ALA A 161 14.69 30.38 -10.23
N VAL A 162 15.62 29.64 -10.83
CA VAL A 162 16.93 29.37 -10.23
C VAL A 162 17.55 30.73 -9.86
N PRO A 163 17.93 30.98 -8.60
CA PRO A 163 18.60 32.22 -8.23
C PRO A 163 19.85 32.39 -9.09
N LYS A 164 19.92 33.50 -9.85
CA LYS A 164 21.13 33.87 -10.56
C LYS A 164 22.22 34.13 -9.53
N THR A 165 23.26 33.30 -9.52
CA THR A 165 24.51 33.57 -8.84
C THR A 165 25.09 34.88 -9.41
N PRO A 166 25.34 35.92 -8.60
CA PRO A 166 26.07 37.09 -9.07
C PRO A 166 27.55 36.72 -9.35
N PRO A 167 28.17 37.34 -10.37
CA PRO A 167 29.56 37.05 -10.74
C PRO A 167 30.55 37.61 -9.70
N ASP A 168 31.59 36.80 -9.46
CA ASP A 168 32.78 37.10 -8.66
C ASP A 168 33.45 38.43 -9.06
N THR A 169 33.73 39.31 -8.08
CA THR A 169 34.98 40.07 -7.79
C THR A 169 34.65 41.16 -6.74
N VAL A 170 35.38 41.48 -5.65
CA VAL A 170 36.81 41.52 -5.33
C VAL A 170 37.01 41.48 -3.78
N GLY A 171 37.94 40.64 -3.31
CA GLY A 171 39.00 40.95 -2.35
C GLY A 171 38.71 41.27 -0.86
N LEU A 172 39.21 40.40 0.04
CA LEU A 172 40.03 40.70 1.24
C LEU A 172 40.32 39.42 2.08
N PRO A 173 41.33 39.43 2.98
CA PRO A 173 42.65 38.77 2.90
C PRO A 173 42.70 37.29 3.38
N PRO A 174 43.83 36.57 3.21
CA PRO A 174 43.93 35.15 3.55
C PRO A 174 43.86 34.88 5.06
N ALA A 175 43.00 33.94 5.45
CA ALA A 175 42.95 33.37 6.80
C ALA A 175 44.18 32.47 7.06
N PRO A 176 44.70 32.44 8.29
CA PRO A 176 45.93 31.72 8.62
C PRO A 176 45.75 30.20 8.55
N VAL A 177 46.73 29.54 7.95
CA VAL A 177 46.87 28.09 7.83
C VAL A 177 47.01 27.45 9.22
N ALA A 178 45.96 26.79 9.71
CA ALA A 178 46.07 25.89 10.85
C ALA A 178 46.64 24.54 10.40
N ARG A 179 47.85 24.25 10.88
CA ARG A 179 48.63 23.03 10.65
C ARG A 179 47.92 21.76 11.17
N PRO A 180 48.20 20.59 10.57
CA PRO A 180 47.76 19.30 11.09
C PRO A 180 48.58 18.92 12.33
N ALA A 181 47.91 18.73 13.47
CA ALA A 181 48.54 18.19 14.67
C ALA A 181 48.32 16.68 14.76
N ALA A 182 49.42 16.00 15.01
CA ALA A 182 49.64 14.58 14.86
C ALA A 182 49.02 13.70 15.97
N ARG A 183 48.69 12.49 15.53
CA ARG A 183 48.92 11.17 16.15
C ARG A 183 49.80 11.15 17.41
N ARG A 184 49.29 10.53 18.50
CA ARG A 184 49.99 9.76 19.57
C ARG A 184 48.90 8.99 20.34
N THR A 185 48.78 7.66 20.26
CA THR A 185 49.52 6.57 20.95
C THR A 185 49.64 6.73 22.47
N SER A 186 48.92 5.85 23.20
CA SER A 186 49.32 5.08 24.42
C SER A 186 48.05 4.80 25.24
N SER A 187 47.60 3.55 25.35
CA SER A 187 48.02 2.63 26.43
C SER A 187 47.66 3.18 27.81
N ASP A 188 46.60 2.69 28.43
CA ASP A 188 46.75 1.79 29.58
C ASP A 188 45.43 1.12 29.97
N ALA A 189 45.53 -0.14 30.39
CA ALA A 189 44.45 -0.92 30.99
C ALA A 189 44.29 -0.54 32.49
N PRO A 190 43.28 -1.09 33.21
CA PRO A 190 43.57 -2.38 33.81
C PRO A 190 42.41 -3.38 33.82
N VAL A 191 42.86 -4.62 33.75
CA VAL A 191 42.22 -5.89 34.12
C VAL A 191 41.59 -5.82 35.51
N LEU A 192 40.34 -6.28 35.64
CA LEU A 192 39.83 -6.83 36.91
C LEU A 192 39.46 -8.31 36.72
N LYS A 193 40.36 -9.16 37.20
CA LYS A 193 40.12 -10.57 37.53
C LYS A 193 39.27 -10.66 38.81
N ARG A 194 38.49 -11.75 38.91
CA ARG A 194 38.03 -12.51 40.10
C ARG A 194 36.52 -12.80 39.96
N ARG A 195 36.00 -13.99 40.23
CA ARG A 195 36.53 -15.19 40.87
C ARG A 195 35.64 -16.38 40.51
N VAL A 196 36.27 -17.52 40.24
CA VAL A 196 35.72 -18.86 40.40
C VAL A 196 35.30 -19.06 41.86
N ARG A 197 34.17 -19.72 42.08
CA ARG A 197 33.90 -20.57 43.26
C ARG A 197 33.24 -21.84 42.75
N ASP A 198 34.02 -22.91 42.81
CA ASP A 198 33.58 -24.30 42.96
C ASP A 198 33.22 -24.59 44.44
N ASP A 199 32.47 -25.69 44.61
CA ASP A 199 32.07 -26.45 45.81
C ASP A 199 31.05 -25.76 46.74
N ASP A 200 29.92 -26.36 47.13
CA ASP A 200 29.60 -27.77 47.52
C ASP A 200 28.32 -28.31 46.84
#